data_AF-A0A7V9GSX3-F1
#
_entry.id   AF-A0A7V9GSX3-F1
#
_cell.length_a   1.000
_cell.length_b   1.000
_cell.length_c   1.000
_cell.angle_alpha   90.00
_cell.angle_beta   90.00
_cell.angle_gamma   90.00
#
_symmetry.space_group_name_H-M   'P 1'
#
loop_
_entity.id
_entity.type
_entity.pdbx_description
1 polymer ?
#
loop_
_entity_poly.entity_id
_entity_poly.type
_entity_poly.pdbx_seq_one_letter_code
_entity_poly.pdbx_strand_id
1 'polypeptide(L)'
;MNDLEGPSHRVLLVLTDGLAGDQQEIVRGAHSVVGAGVPLVAGCAGDDMRMLRTSQLCDDQALENAVVAAALTSDAPFGIGVRHGWRRVGEPMLVTKSAGTRVHRIDDHPALDVYLERHDAPPEAHTDSAAFTRFALTHPLGLDRRTGEEQIRVVGEADFEERSLECLAEVPQGGLP
;
A
#
# COMPACT_ATOMS: atom_id res chain seq x y z
N MET A 1 -18.13 17.50 18.74
CA MET A 1 -18.28 17.78 17.30
C MET A 1 -19.33 16.83 16.79
N ASN A 2 -20.59 17.24 16.82
CA ASN A 2 -21.75 16.35 16.67
C ASN A 2 -22.76 16.94 15.67
N ASP A 3 -22.27 17.43 14.54
CA ASP A 3 -23.11 17.94 13.45
C ASP A 3 -23.01 16.99 12.24
N LEU A 4 -23.55 15.77 12.41
CA LEU A 4 -23.73 14.83 11.31
C LEU A 4 -25.20 14.74 10.84
N GLU A 5 -26.00 15.77 11.09
CA GLU A 5 -27.27 16.01 10.38
C GLU A 5 -26.98 16.62 9.00
N GLY A 6 -26.32 15.85 8.15
CA GLY A 6 -25.99 16.22 6.78
C GLY A 6 -26.70 15.33 5.75
N PRO A 7 -26.60 15.67 4.45
CA PRO A 7 -27.19 14.91 3.34
C PRO A 7 -26.94 13.40 3.42
N SER A 8 -27.83 12.60 2.82
CA SER A 8 -27.80 11.13 2.87
C SER A 8 -26.53 10.51 2.28
N HIS A 9 -25.81 11.23 1.42
CA HIS A 9 -24.59 10.77 0.77
C HIS A 9 -23.36 11.52 1.28
N ARG A 10 -22.39 10.76 1.79
CA ARG A 10 -21.17 11.28 2.41
C ARG A 10 -19.97 10.44 1.98
N VAL A 11 -18.82 11.08 1.81
CA VAL A 11 -17.52 10.44 1.56
C VAL A 11 -16.47 11.12 2.43
N LEU A 12 -15.57 10.35 3.03
CA LEU A 12 -14.42 10.88 3.73
C LEU A 12 -13.19 10.82 2.81
N LEU A 13 -12.55 11.96 2.56
CA LEU A 13 -11.22 12.03 1.96
C LEU A 13 -10.18 12.12 3.09
N VAL A 14 -9.19 11.23 3.09
CA VAL A 14 -8.12 11.20 4.11
C VAL A 14 -6.75 11.24 3.42
N LEU A 15 -5.97 12.27 3.72
CA LEU A 15 -4.60 12.43 3.25
C LEU A 15 -3.65 12.29 4.43
N THR A 16 -2.71 11.36 4.33
CA THR A 16 -1.80 11.03 5.44
C THR A 16 -0.36 11.32 5.08
N ASP A 17 0.48 11.45 6.12
CA ASP A 17 1.93 11.32 5.97
C ASP A 17 2.30 9.86 5.70
N GLY A 18 2.95 9.62 4.56
CA GLY A 18 3.34 8.28 4.13
C GLY A 18 4.44 7.65 4.98
N LEU A 19 5.15 8.44 5.79
CA LEU A 19 6.20 7.97 6.70
C LEU A 19 5.71 7.85 8.15
N ALA A 20 4.46 8.27 8.43
CA ALA A 20 3.92 8.28 9.78
C ALA A 20 3.05 7.06 10.08
N GLY A 21 3.52 6.22 11.00
CA GLY A 21 2.72 5.16 11.61
C GLY A 21 2.16 4.12 10.64
N ASP A 22 1.24 3.31 11.13
CA ASP A 22 0.53 2.30 10.32
C ASP A 22 -0.69 2.92 9.63
N GLN A 23 -0.64 2.97 8.30
CA GLN A 23 -1.71 3.52 7.46
C GLN A 23 -3.03 2.74 7.61
N GLN A 24 -2.97 1.44 7.92
CA GLN A 24 -4.17 0.64 8.18
C GLN A 24 -4.84 1.03 9.50
N GLU A 25 -4.07 1.41 10.52
CA GLU A 25 -4.62 1.92 11.79
C GLU A 25 -5.30 3.27 11.61
N ILE A 26 -4.78 4.15 10.73
CA ILE A 26 -5.44 5.41 10.40
C ILE A 26 -6.81 5.16 9.76
N VAL A 27 -6.88 4.22 8.82
CA VAL A 27 -8.16 3.82 8.18
C VAL A 27 -9.13 3.22 9.21
N ARG A 28 -8.65 2.34 10.10
CA ARG A 28 -9.47 1.78 11.19
C ARG A 28 -10.00 2.87 12.11
N GLY A 29 -9.13 3.81 12.51
CA GLY A 29 -9.48 4.95 13.35
C GLY A 29 -10.53 5.85 12.70
N ALA A 30 -10.36 6.20 11.42
CA ALA A 30 -11.33 6.99 10.67
C ALA A 30 -12.71 6.31 10.67
N HIS A 31 -12.78 5.02 10.33
CA HIS A 31 -14.03 4.27 10.33
C HIS A 31 -14.66 4.12 11.72
N SER A 32 -13.87 4.11 12.79
CA SER A 32 -14.40 4.10 14.16
C SER A 32 -15.20 5.37 14.50
N VAL A 33 -14.92 6.48 13.81
CA VAL A 33 -15.59 7.78 13.99
C VAL A 33 -16.75 7.96 13.02
N VAL A 34 -16.52 7.75 11.71
CA VAL A 34 -17.55 8.02 10.68
C VAL A 34 -18.48 6.84 10.40
N GLY A 35 -18.13 5.65 10.88
CA GLY A 35 -18.83 4.40 10.62
C GLY A 35 -18.35 3.69 9.35
N ALA A 36 -18.45 2.36 9.35
CA ALA A 36 -18.02 1.50 8.22
C ALA A 36 -18.86 1.69 6.94
N GLY A 37 -20.04 2.31 7.05
CA GLY A 37 -20.93 2.58 5.91
C GLY A 37 -20.58 3.84 5.12
N VAL A 38 -19.68 4.70 5.61
CA VAL A 38 -19.21 5.89 4.88
C VAL A 38 -18.01 5.49 4.01
N PRO A 39 -18.08 5.65 2.68
CA PRO A 39 -16.94 5.43 1.82
C PRO A 39 -15.76 6.31 2.22
N LEU A 40 -14.57 5.72 2.24
CA LEU A 40 -13.31 6.38 2.54
C LEU A 40 -12.40 6.31 1.30
N VAL A 41 -11.98 7.48 0.84
CA VAL A 41 -10.96 7.65 -0.21
C VAL A 41 -9.71 8.18 0.47
N ALA A 42 -8.55 7.59 0.21
CA ALA A 42 -7.33 8.00 0.87
C ALA A 42 -6.10 7.97 -0.04
N GLY A 43 -5.05 8.64 0.42
CA GLY A 43 -3.72 8.60 -0.18
C GLY A 43 -2.67 9.13 0.80
N CYS A 44 -1.44 8.69 0.61
CA CYS A 44 -0.30 9.15 1.39
C CYS A 44 0.49 10.20 0.60
N ALA A 45 1.00 11.21 1.28
CA ALA A 45 2.04 12.07 0.72
C ALA A 45 3.31 11.24 0.48
N GLY A 46 4.04 11.55 -0.59
CA GLY A 46 5.29 10.88 -0.96
C GLY A 46 6.40 11.89 -1.22
N ASP A 47 7.64 11.41 -1.20
CA ASP A 47 8.84 12.23 -1.36
C ASP A 47 9.83 11.70 -2.41
N ASP A 48 9.27 11.07 -3.46
CA ASP A 48 10.01 10.46 -4.56
C ASP A 48 10.91 9.30 -4.10
N MET A 49 10.35 8.43 -3.24
CA MET A 49 11.03 7.26 -2.67
C MET A 49 12.29 7.58 -1.84
N ARG A 50 12.49 8.85 -1.44
CA ARG A 50 13.63 9.23 -0.60
C ARG A 50 13.44 8.79 0.85
N MET A 51 12.20 8.63 1.28
CA MET A 51 11.83 8.20 2.64
C MET A 51 12.44 9.08 3.74
N LEU A 52 12.57 10.38 3.47
CA LEU A 52 13.14 11.38 4.36
C LEU A 52 12.06 12.24 5.02
N ARG A 53 11.12 12.75 4.23
CA ARG A 53 10.12 13.71 4.70
C ARG A 53 8.99 13.86 3.71
N THR A 54 7.75 13.72 4.18
CA THR A 54 6.55 14.08 3.41
C THR A 54 5.81 15.22 4.10
N SER A 55 4.93 15.91 3.37
CA SER A 55 4.11 16.96 3.95
C SER A 55 2.73 16.99 3.31
N GLN A 56 1.72 17.31 4.10
CA GLN A 56 0.34 17.51 3.65
C GLN A 56 0.01 18.99 3.76
N LEU A 57 -0.88 19.48 2.91
CA LEU A 57 -1.37 20.85 3.00
C LEU A 57 -2.74 20.85 3.68
N CYS A 58 -2.90 21.72 4.68
CA CYS A 58 -4.19 22.04 5.27
C CYS A 58 -4.28 23.55 5.40
N ASP A 59 -5.26 24.14 4.70
CA ASP A 59 -5.42 25.59 4.59
C ASP A 59 -4.13 26.30 4.16
N ASP A 60 -3.53 27.11 5.04
CA ASP A 60 -2.30 27.87 4.80
C ASP A 60 -1.04 27.20 5.40
N GLN A 61 -1.16 25.96 5.88
CA GLN A 61 -0.08 25.24 6.56
C GLN A 61 0.41 24.02 5.78
N ALA A 62 1.72 23.82 5.81
CA ALA A 62 2.36 22.56 5.47
C ALA A 62 2.60 21.77 6.76
N LEU A 63 1.94 20.62 6.88
CA LEU A 63 1.98 19.76 8.04
C LEU A 63 2.84 18.53 7.77
N GLU A 64 3.51 18.06 8.82
CA GLU A 64 4.27 16.80 8.85
C GLU A 64 3.71 15.92 9.95
N ASN A 65 3.87 14.60 9.82
CA ASN A 65 3.37 13.63 10.80
C ASN A 65 1.89 13.88 11.14
N ALA A 66 1.09 14.14 10.11
CA ALA A 66 -0.28 14.58 10.24
C ALA A 66 -1.23 13.73 9.38
N VAL A 67 -2.51 13.81 9.73
CA VAL A 67 -3.63 13.31 8.94
C VAL A 67 -4.54 14.49 8.66
N VAL A 68 -4.75 14.79 7.39
CA VAL A 68 -5.68 15.82 6.92
C VAL A 68 -6.91 15.11 6.37
N ALA A 69 -8.09 15.46 6.84
CA ALA A 69 -9.33 14.83 6.40
C ALA A 69 -10.38 15.86 6.02
N ALA A 70 -11.17 15.54 5.00
CA ALA A 70 -12.29 16.35 4.55
C ALA A 70 -13.53 15.46 4.37
N ALA A 71 -14.65 15.89 4.96
CA ALA A 71 -15.95 15.26 4.73
C ALA A 71 -16.64 15.94 3.54
N LEU A 72 -16.95 15.16 2.52
CA LEU A 72 -17.71 15.60 1.35
C LEU A 72 -19.15 15.12 1.50
N THR A 73 -20.12 16.02 1.32
CA THR A 73 -21.55 15.73 1.43
C THR A 73 -22.29 16.15 0.18
N SER A 74 -23.33 15.41 -0.20
CA SER A 74 -24.12 15.68 -1.41
C SER A 74 -25.54 15.16 -1.26
N ASP A 75 -26.50 15.85 -1.88
CA ASP A 75 -27.89 15.39 -1.99
C ASP A 75 -28.05 14.26 -3.03
N ALA A 76 -27.02 14.01 -3.85
CA ALA A 76 -26.94 12.92 -4.82
C ALA A 76 -25.77 11.95 -4.51
N PRO A 77 -25.84 10.68 -4.95
CA PRO A 77 -24.77 9.71 -4.74
C PRO A 77 -23.42 10.12 -5.36
N PHE A 78 -22.33 9.73 -4.72
CA PHE A 78 -20.98 9.86 -5.27
C PHE A 78 -20.60 8.64 -6.13
N GLY A 79 -19.97 8.87 -7.27
CA GLY A 79 -19.23 7.83 -8.00
C GLY A 79 -17.77 7.82 -7.55
N ILE A 80 -17.24 6.65 -7.18
CA ILE A 80 -15.83 6.47 -6.80
C ILE A 80 -15.24 5.40 -7.71
N GLY A 81 -14.18 5.76 -8.44
CA GLY A 81 -13.43 4.86 -9.30
C GLY A 81 -11.98 4.77 -8.85
N VAL A 82 -11.44 3.56 -8.79
CA VAL A 82 -10.04 3.29 -8.46
C VAL A 82 -9.48 2.30 -9.48
N ARG A 83 -8.26 2.57 -9.96
CA ARG A 83 -7.51 1.64 -10.80
C ARG A 83 -6.01 1.91 -10.62
N HIS A 84 -5.24 0.89 -10.27
CA HIS A 84 -3.80 1.02 -10.03
C HIS A 84 -2.95 0.93 -11.31
N GLY A 85 -3.55 0.57 -12.44
CA GLY A 85 -2.88 0.54 -13.75
C GLY A 85 -1.99 -0.70 -14.00
N TRP A 86 -1.48 -1.34 -12.95
CA TRP A 86 -0.78 -2.63 -13.03
C TRP A 86 -1.64 -3.74 -13.66
N ARG A 87 -0.96 -4.74 -14.24
CA ARG A 87 -1.56 -5.95 -14.79
C ARG A 87 -0.85 -7.15 -14.19
N ARG A 88 -1.63 -8.16 -13.79
CA ARG A 88 -1.11 -9.44 -13.29
C ARG A 88 -0.19 -10.09 -14.33
N VAL A 89 0.91 -10.66 -13.84
CA VAL A 89 1.86 -11.45 -14.64
C VAL A 89 2.09 -12.79 -13.94
N GLY A 90 1.78 -13.88 -14.66
CA GLY A 90 1.91 -15.25 -14.17
C GLY A 90 0.79 -15.68 -13.21
N GLU A 91 0.87 -16.93 -12.76
CA GLU A 91 -0.11 -17.56 -11.85
C GLU A 91 0.13 -17.19 -10.38
N PRO A 92 -0.91 -17.08 -9.54
CA PRO A 92 -0.72 -16.78 -8.12
C PRO A 92 0.17 -17.81 -7.42
N MET A 93 1.04 -17.36 -6.50
CA MET A 93 1.87 -18.23 -5.66
C MET A 93 1.57 -18.03 -4.18
N LEU A 94 1.77 -19.04 -3.32
CA LEU A 94 1.43 -18.98 -1.91
C LEU A 94 2.55 -18.34 -1.08
N VAL A 95 2.26 -17.26 -0.36
CA VAL A 95 3.15 -16.76 0.69
C VAL A 95 3.12 -17.74 1.86
N THR A 96 4.14 -18.57 1.96
CA THR A 96 4.24 -19.66 2.95
C THR A 96 4.83 -19.19 4.27
N LYS A 97 5.62 -18.11 4.28
CA LYS A 97 6.15 -17.49 5.50
C LYS A 97 6.38 -15.98 5.32
N SER A 98 5.78 -15.18 6.19
CA SER A 98 6.03 -13.74 6.30
C SER A 98 5.92 -13.25 7.75
N ALA A 99 6.51 -12.10 8.05
CA ALA A 99 6.42 -11.44 9.35
C ALA A 99 6.43 -9.92 9.14
N GLY A 100 5.30 -9.26 9.45
CA GLY A 100 5.12 -7.85 9.16
C GLY A 100 5.30 -7.55 7.66
N THR A 101 6.13 -6.59 7.34
CA THR A 101 6.47 -6.18 5.97
C THR A 101 7.43 -7.12 5.25
N ARG A 102 8.02 -8.10 5.95
CA ARG A 102 9.01 -9.01 5.38
C ARG A 102 8.39 -10.32 4.90
N VAL A 103 8.67 -10.68 3.65
CA VAL A 103 8.28 -11.96 3.03
C VAL A 103 9.49 -12.87 2.97
N HIS A 104 9.45 -13.97 3.72
CA HIS A 104 10.57 -14.92 3.79
C HIS A 104 10.46 -16.04 2.76
N ARG A 105 9.24 -16.56 2.53
CA ARG A 105 9.02 -17.69 1.62
C ARG A 105 7.77 -17.56 0.77
N ILE A 106 7.90 -17.97 -0.48
CA ILE A 106 6.82 -18.13 -1.46
C ILE A 106 6.91 -19.56 -2.00
N ASP A 107 5.81 -20.31 -1.95
CA ASP A 107 5.73 -21.74 -2.31
C ASP A 107 6.82 -22.59 -1.66
N ASP A 108 7.12 -22.35 -0.38
CA ASP A 108 8.21 -22.99 0.37
C ASP A 108 9.60 -22.82 -0.25
N HIS A 109 9.84 -21.77 -1.04
CA HIS A 109 11.15 -21.35 -1.53
C HIS A 109 11.51 -19.94 -1.01
N PRO A 110 12.80 -19.56 -0.94
CA PRO A 110 13.18 -18.21 -0.53
C PRO A 110 12.52 -17.15 -1.42
N ALA A 111 11.88 -16.15 -0.80
CA ALA A 111 11.06 -15.20 -1.53
C ALA A 111 11.84 -14.39 -2.56
N LEU A 112 13.09 -14.03 -2.26
CA LEU A 112 13.94 -13.29 -3.19
C LEU A 112 14.25 -14.08 -4.46
N ASP A 113 14.51 -15.39 -4.33
CA ASP A 113 14.82 -16.26 -5.46
C ASP A 113 13.63 -16.38 -6.41
N VAL A 114 12.48 -16.72 -5.85
CA VAL A 114 11.22 -16.82 -6.58
C VAL A 114 10.93 -15.52 -7.33
N TYR A 115 11.11 -14.38 -6.66
CA TYR A 115 10.84 -13.07 -7.24
C TYR A 115 11.77 -12.73 -8.42
N LEU A 116 13.08 -12.92 -8.24
CA LEU A 116 14.06 -12.62 -9.29
C LEU A 116 13.90 -13.55 -10.50
N GLU A 117 13.74 -14.85 -10.27
CA GLU A 117 13.57 -15.85 -11.34
C GLU A 117 12.28 -15.61 -12.13
N ARG A 118 11.17 -15.36 -11.42
CA ARG A 118 9.86 -15.19 -12.05
C ARG A 118 9.78 -13.97 -12.95
N HIS A 119 10.52 -12.91 -12.62
CA HIS A 119 10.52 -11.66 -13.37
C HIS A 119 11.72 -11.52 -14.32
N ASP A 120 12.52 -12.58 -14.52
CA ASP A 120 13.72 -12.55 -15.35
C ASP A 120 14.61 -11.34 -15.02
N ALA A 121 14.91 -11.21 -13.72
CA ALA A 121 15.60 -10.03 -13.20
C ALA A 121 17.00 -9.89 -13.81
N PRO A 122 17.45 -8.65 -14.07
CA PRO A 122 18.76 -8.43 -14.64
C PRO A 122 19.86 -8.85 -13.65
N PRO A 123 21.04 -9.32 -14.11
CA PRO A 123 22.07 -9.88 -13.24
C PRO A 123 22.50 -8.97 -12.08
N GLU A 124 22.52 -7.66 -12.29
CA GLU A 124 22.84 -6.66 -11.27
C GLU A 124 21.85 -6.68 -10.09
N ALA A 125 20.56 -6.96 -10.32
CA ALA A 125 19.54 -6.99 -9.27
C ALA A 125 19.73 -8.16 -8.28
N HIS A 126 20.55 -9.16 -8.63
CA HIS A 126 20.87 -10.28 -7.75
C HIS A 126 21.89 -9.93 -6.66
N THR A 127 22.60 -8.81 -6.79
CA THR A 127 23.74 -8.48 -5.90
C THR A 127 23.85 -7.01 -5.52
N ASP A 128 23.29 -6.09 -6.31
CA ASP A 128 23.28 -4.67 -6.05
C ASP A 128 21.90 -4.23 -5.54
N SER A 129 21.87 -3.70 -4.31
CA SER A 129 20.65 -3.25 -3.66
C SER A 129 19.96 -2.10 -4.41
N ALA A 130 20.70 -1.15 -4.97
CA ALA A 130 20.11 -0.04 -5.72
C ALA A 130 19.55 -0.51 -7.07
N ALA A 131 20.23 -1.45 -7.74
CA ALA A 131 19.71 -2.09 -8.95
C ALA A 131 18.44 -2.88 -8.65
N PHE A 132 18.43 -3.66 -7.56
CA PHE A 132 17.26 -4.39 -7.09
C PHE A 132 16.07 -3.46 -6.83
N THR A 133 16.24 -2.41 -6.02
CA THR A 133 15.15 -1.48 -5.69
C THR A 133 14.56 -0.84 -6.96
N ARG A 134 15.41 -0.42 -7.91
CA ARG A 134 14.93 0.14 -9.19
C ARG A 134 14.12 -0.86 -10.01
N PHE A 135 14.56 -2.11 -10.06
CA PHE A 135 13.84 -3.19 -10.73
C PHE A 135 12.51 -3.50 -10.02
N ALA A 136 12.53 -3.57 -8.69
CA ALA A 136 11.39 -3.95 -7.88
C ALA A 136 10.25 -2.92 -7.91
N LEU A 137 10.57 -1.63 -8.08
CA LEU A 137 9.60 -0.55 -8.25
C LEU A 137 8.64 -0.75 -9.44
N THR A 138 9.04 -1.52 -10.45
CA THR A 138 8.21 -1.82 -11.62
C THR A 138 7.56 -3.21 -11.58
N HIS A 139 7.80 -3.98 -10.52
CA HIS A 139 7.31 -5.35 -10.35
C HIS A 139 6.72 -5.56 -8.95
N PRO A 140 5.67 -4.81 -8.56
CA PRO A 140 5.08 -4.98 -7.24
C PRO A 140 4.32 -6.32 -7.14
N LEU A 141 4.09 -6.79 -5.92
CA LEU A 141 3.28 -7.97 -5.67
C LEU A 141 1.78 -7.61 -5.73
N GLY A 142 0.99 -8.38 -6.47
CA GLY A 142 -0.45 -8.19 -6.63
C GLY A 142 -1.23 -9.18 -5.77
N LEU A 143 -1.60 -8.78 -4.55
CA LEU A 143 -2.36 -9.64 -3.66
C LEU A 143 -3.81 -9.75 -4.11
N ASP A 144 -4.22 -10.98 -4.38
CA ASP A 144 -5.56 -11.28 -4.85
C ASP A 144 -6.63 -10.86 -3.83
N ARG A 145 -7.72 -10.29 -4.34
CA ARG A 145 -8.92 -10.03 -3.56
C ARG A 145 -10.09 -10.78 -4.15
N ARG A 146 -11.01 -11.20 -3.29
CA ARG A 146 -12.29 -11.81 -3.71
C ARG A 146 -13.14 -10.85 -4.57
N THR A 147 -12.99 -9.54 -4.37
CA THR A 147 -13.75 -8.50 -5.08
C THR A 147 -12.93 -7.21 -5.20
N GLY A 148 -13.05 -6.52 -6.33
CA GLY A 148 -12.39 -5.23 -6.59
C GLY A 148 -11.00 -5.37 -7.22
N GLU A 149 -10.26 -4.27 -7.28
CA GLU A 149 -8.87 -4.24 -7.76
C GLU A 149 -7.94 -5.00 -6.80
N GLU A 150 -6.85 -5.54 -7.34
CA GLU A 150 -5.81 -6.23 -6.57
C GLU A 150 -5.14 -5.28 -5.59
N GLN A 151 -4.71 -5.82 -4.45
CA GLN A 151 -3.93 -5.05 -3.50
C GLN A 151 -2.46 -5.07 -3.89
N ILE A 152 -1.95 -3.92 -4.29
CA ILE A 152 -0.55 -3.77 -4.67
C ILE A 152 0.32 -3.67 -3.40
N ARG A 153 1.46 -4.35 -3.44
CA ARG A 153 2.52 -4.28 -2.43
C ARG A 153 3.83 -3.94 -3.12
N VAL A 154 4.30 -2.73 -2.88
CA VAL A 154 5.58 -2.26 -3.39
C VAL A 154 6.68 -3.01 -2.64
N VAL A 155 7.55 -3.68 -3.39
CA VAL A 155 8.77 -4.29 -2.87
C VAL A 155 9.84 -3.20 -2.86
N GLY A 156 10.37 -2.88 -1.67
CA GLY A 156 11.31 -1.79 -1.48
C GLY A 156 12.76 -2.27 -1.47
N GLU A 157 13.04 -3.35 -0.75
CA GLU A 157 14.39 -3.85 -0.51
C GLU A 157 14.43 -5.38 -0.52
N ALA A 158 15.65 -5.91 -0.62
CA ALA A 158 15.94 -7.34 -0.52
C ALA A 158 17.00 -7.58 0.55
N ASP A 159 16.81 -8.65 1.30
CA ASP A 159 17.86 -9.23 2.15
C ASP A 159 18.55 -10.34 1.35
N PHE A 160 19.76 -10.08 0.87
CA PHE A 160 20.51 -11.05 0.04
C PHE A 160 21.10 -12.22 0.85
N GLU A 161 21.27 -12.05 2.16
CA GLU A 161 21.78 -13.11 3.05
C GLU A 161 20.65 -14.06 3.45
N GLU A 162 19.52 -13.52 3.93
CA GLU A 162 18.34 -14.31 4.30
C GLU A 162 17.49 -14.74 3.08
N ARG A 163 17.74 -14.13 1.92
CA ARG A 163 17.01 -14.31 0.66
C ARG A 163 15.51 -13.98 0.80
N SER A 164 15.22 -12.86 1.44
CA SER A 164 13.85 -12.37 1.72
C SER A 164 13.57 -11.01 1.07
N LEU A 165 12.29 -10.66 0.97
CA LEU A 165 11.81 -9.39 0.41
C LEU A 165 11.27 -8.48 1.52
N GLU A 166 11.57 -7.19 1.45
CA GLU A 166 10.97 -6.16 2.30
C GLU A 166 9.96 -5.34 1.49
N CYS A 167 8.70 -5.34 1.92
CA CYS A 167 7.62 -4.58 1.28
C CYS A 167 7.29 -3.31 2.07
N LEU A 168 6.73 -2.29 1.41
CA LEU A 168 6.29 -1.07 2.12
C LEU A 168 5.06 -1.27 3.00
N ALA A 169 4.34 -2.38 2.81
CA ALA A 169 3.18 -2.75 3.59
C ALA A 169 3.13 -4.26 3.78
N GLU A 170 2.44 -4.70 4.83
CA GLU A 170 2.34 -6.11 5.21
C GLU A 170 1.85 -6.99 4.06
N VAL A 171 2.55 -8.11 3.86
CA VAL A 171 2.12 -9.20 2.99
C VAL A 171 1.74 -10.39 3.89
N PRO A 172 0.44 -10.70 4.04
CA PRO A 172 0.00 -11.71 4.99
C PRO A 172 0.45 -13.11 4.57
N GLN A 173 0.83 -13.94 5.55
CA GLN A 173 1.03 -15.37 5.32
C GLN A 173 -0.28 -16.00 4.85
N GLY A 174 -0.20 -16.86 3.84
CA GLY A 174 -1.36 -17.39 3.12
C GLY A 174 -1.87 -16.48 2.00
N GLY A 175 -1.26 -15.30 1.80
CA GLY A 175 -1.55 -14.44 0.66
C GLY A 175 -1.15 -15.07 -0.68
N LEU A 176 -1.83 -14.65 -1.75
CA LEU A 176 -1.62 -15.12 -3.12
C LEU A 176 -1.21 -13.95 -4.04
N PRO A 177 0.09 -13.55 -4.04
CA PRO A 177 0.67 -12.64 -5.02
C PRO A 177 0.70 -13.20 -6.44
#